data_AF-J9FSG5-F1
#
_entry.id   AF-J9FSG5-F1
#
_cell.length_a   1.000
_cell.length_b   1.000
_cell.length_c   1.000
_cell.angle_alpha   90.00
_cell.angle_beta   90.00
_cell.angle_gamma   90.00
#
_symmetry.space_group_name_H-M   'P 1'
#
loop_
_entity.id
_entity.type
_entity.pdbx_description
1 polymer ?
#
loop_
_entity_poly.entity_id
_entity_poly.type
_entity_poly.pdbx_seq_one_letter_code
_entity_poly.pdbx_strand_id
1 'polypeptide(L)' 'MRSVALGRKNWLFINSDTSGEDNAVIMTLLRTCEILGIPPLKWLKEIVPHIFTCQGEADYKKLLPYNYKNFFSE' A
#
# COMPACT_ATOMS: atom_id res chain seq x y z
N MET A 1 -19.86 11.39 -1.43
CA MET A 1 -19.60 11.43 0.02
C MET A 1 -18.10 11.28 0.23
N ARG A 2 -17.43 12.25 0.88
CA ARG A 2 -16.03 12.10 1.27
C ARG A 2 -16.00 11.11 2.43
N SER A 3 -15.35 9.96 2.25
CA SER A 3 -15.21 8.92 3.29
C SER A 3 -14.81 9.57 4.62
N VAL A 4 -15.43 9.10 5.71
CA VAL A 4 -15.11 9.52 7.09
C VAL A 4 -13.60 9.53 7.24
N ALA A 5 -13.03 10.67 7.62
CA ALA A 5 -11.60 10.81 7.85
C ALA A 5 -11.21 10.07 9.15
N LEU A 6 -11.17 8.74 9.11
CA LEU A 6 -10.44 7.88 10.03
C LEU A 6 -8.94 8.21 9.90
N GLY A 7 -8.48 9.36 10.40
CA GLY A 7 -7.10 9.77 10.18
C GLY A 7 -6.63 10.97 10.97
N ARG A 8 -7.44 12.03 11.08
CA ARG A 8 -6.96 13.27 11.75
C ARG A 8 -6.71 13.13 13.25
N LYS A 9 -7.35 12.15 13.90
CA LYS A 9 -7.10 11.81 15.33
C LYS A 9 -6.45 10.44 15.53
N ASN A 10 -6.36 9.59 14.51
CA ASN A 10 -5.83 8.24 14.70
C ASN A 10 -4.29 8.20 14.63
N TRP A 11 -3.67 9.18 13.95
CA TRP A 11 -2.21 9.27 13.84
C TRP A 11 -1.54 9.97 15.02
N LEU A 12 -2.33 10.53 15.95
CA LEU A 12 -1.83 11.09 17.21
C LEU A 12 -1.43 10.00 18.23
N PHE A 13 -1.80 8.74 17.99
CA PHE A 13 -1.55 7.62 18.90
C PHE A 13 -0.55 6.60 18.36
N ILE A 14 0.28 7.01 17.42
CA ILE A 14 1.40 6.19 16.99
C ILE A 14 2.43 6.25 18.12
N ASN A 15 2.55 5.17 18.89
CA ASN A 15 3.39 5.08 20.10
C ASN A 15 4.91 5.13 19.80
N SER A 16 5.33 5.23 18.54
CA SER A 16 6.74 5.27 18.11
C SER A 16 6.89 6.02 16.79
N ASP A 17 7.93 6.84 16.66
CA ASP A 17 8.27 7.56 15.43
C ASP A 17 8.44 6.60 14.23
N THR A 18 9.03 5.42 14.47
CA THR A 18 9.23 4.37 13.46
C THR A 18 7.91 3.88 12.88
N SER A 19 6.92 3.63 13.74
CA SER A 19 5.57 3.23 13.31
C SER A 19 4.85 4.34 12.56
N GLY A 20 5.27 5.60 12.78
CA GLY A 20 4.75 6.77 12.07
C GLY A 20 5.22 6.79 10.63
N GLU A 21 6.51 6.58 10.43
CA GLU A 21 7.13 6.45 9.12
C GLU A 21 6.56 5.27 8.34
N ASP A 22 6.45 4.09 8.96
CA ASP A 22 5.88 2.89 8.34
C ASP A 22 4.43 3.14 7.87
N ASN A 23 3.62 3.76 8.74
CA ASN A 23 2.24 4.07 8.41
C ASN A 23 2.15 5.11 7.28
N ALA A 24 3.04 6.10 7.24
CA ALA A 24 3.10 7.07 6.14
C ALA A 24 3.41 6.40 4.80
N VAL A 25 4.31 5.41 4.78
CA VAL A 25 4.62 4.60 3.59
C VAL A 25 3.38 3.84 3.11
N ILE A 26 2.70 3.12 4.01
CA ILE A 26 1.49 2.35 3.68
C ILE A 26 0.40 3.27 3.12
N MET A 27 0.15 4.41 3.77
CA MET A 27 -0.86 5.38 3.33
C MET A 27 -0.53 5.96 1.94
N THR A 28 0.75 6.21 1.67
CA THR A 28 1.21 6.69 0.35
C THR A 28 0.97 5.64 -0.75
N LEU A 29 1.23 4.37 -0.46
CA LEU A 29 0.98 3.27 -1.41
C LEU A 29 -0.52 3.09 -1.69
N LEU A 30 -1.36 3.09 -0.66
CA LEU A 30 -2.81 3.00 -0.81
C LEU A 30 -3.35 4.18 -1.63
N ARG A 31 -2.85 5.40 -1.37
CA ARG A 31 -3.21 6.59 -2.12
C ARG A 31 -2.81 6.49 -3.59
N THR A 32 -1.65 5.89 -3.87
CA THR A 32 -1.19 5.64 -5.23
C THR A 32 -2.12 4.67 -5.96
N CYS A 33 -2.59 3.61 -5.29
CA CYS A 33 -3.60 2.70 -5.84
C CYS A 33 -4.88 3.44 -6.23
N GLU A 34 -5.37 4.35 -5.37
CA GLU A 34 -6.56 5.17 -5.66
C GLU A 34 -6.36 6.03 -6.92
N ILE A 35 -5.19 6.66 -7.07
CA ILE A 35 -4.85 7.50 -8.23
C ILE A 35 -4.83 6.68 -9.52
N LEU A 36 -4.35 5.43 -9.45
CA LEU A 36 -4.31 4.51 -10.58
C LEU A 36 -5.66 3.83 -10.88
N GLY A 37 -6.70 4.11 -10.08
CA GLY A 37 -8.02 3.49 -10.22
C GLY A 37 -8.08 2.03 -9.78
N ILE A 38 -7.09 1.57 -9.01
CA ILE A 38 -7.00 0.19 -8.51
C ILE A 38 -7.63 0.15 -7.12
N PRO A 39 -8.62 -0.73 -6.86
CA PRO A 39 -9.17 -0.90 -5.52
C PRO A 39 -8.05 -1.29 -4.53
N PRO A 40 -7.76 -0.48 -3.49
CA PRO A 40 -6.59 -0.71 -2.62
C PRO A 40 -6.63 -2.07 -1.91
N LEU A 41 -7.84 -2.52 -1.54
CA LEU A 41 -8.07 -3.84 -0.95
C LEU A 41 -7.75 -4.99 -1.92
N LYS A 42 -7.97 -4.80 -3.22
CA LYS A 42 -7.65 -5.80 -4.24
C LYS A 42 -6.13 -5.93 -4.38
N TRP A 43 -5.45 -4.79 -4.53
CA TRP A 43 -3.99 -4.73 -4.58
C TRP A 43 -3.35 -5.37 -3.33
N LEU A 44 -3.87 -5.08 -2.13
CA LEU A 44 -3.30 -5.61 -0.89
C LEU A 44 -3.47 -7.14 -0.76
N LYS A 45 -4.61 -7.70 -1.19
CA LYS A 45 -4.81 -9.16 -1.17
C LYS A 45 -3.85 -9.87 -2.11
N GLU A 46 -3.56 -9.26 -3.24
CA GLU A 46 -2.68 -9.82 -4.26
C GLU A 46 -1.21 -9.68 -3.86
N ILE A 47 -0.79 -8.58 -3.23
CA ILE A 47 0.63 -8.37 -2.86
C ILE A 47 1.08 -9.21 -1.66
N VAL A 48 0.26 -9.38 -0.62
CA VAL A 48 0.62 -10.10 0.62
C VAL A 48 1.22 -11.49 0.36
N PRO A 49 0.61 -12.38 -0.44
CA PRO A 49 1.20 -13.70 -0.72
C PRO A 49 2.51 -13.62 -1.51
N HIS A 50 2.69 -12.59 -2.34
CA HIS A 50 3.90 -12.41 -3.14
C HIS A 50 5.07 -11.82 -2.35
N ILE A 51 4.81 -11.07 -1.27
CA ILE A 51 5.88 -10.56 -0.40
C ILE A 51 6.69 -11.71 0.21
N PHE A 52 6.04 -12.81 0.58
CA PHE A 52 6.71 -13.97 1.18
C PHE A 52 7.56 -14.79 0.19
N THR A 53 7.36 -14.59 -1.12
CA THR A 53 8.10 -15.31 -2.17
C THR A 53 9.23 -14.48 -2.78
N CYS A 54 9.28 -13.18 -2.50
CA CYS A 54 10.30 -12.27 -3.02
C CYS A 54 11.67 -12.52 -2.36
N GLN A 55 12.73 -12.64 -3.17
CA GLN A 55 14.09 -12.90 -2.68
C GLN A 55 15.02 -11.69 -2.79
N GLY A 56 14.62 -10.62 -3.50
CA GLY A 56 15.45 -9.43 -3.66
C GLY A 56 14.71 -8.15 -4.03
N GLU A 57 15.44 -7.04 -4.03
CA GLU A 57 14.92 -5.67 -4.29
C GLU A 57 14.19 -5.56 -5.64
N ALA A 58 14.68 -6.27 -6.66
CA ALA A 58 14.07 -6.28 -7.98
C ALA A 58 12.64 -6.84 -7.98
N ASP A 59 12.33 -7.80 -7.08
CA ASP A 59 11.01 -8.39 -6.99
C ASP A 59 10.05 -7.47 -6.23
N TYR A 60 10.51 -6.82 -5.17
CA TYR A 60 9.73 -5.81 -4.45
C TYR A 60 9.33 -4.63 -5.36
N LYS A 61 10.22 -4.19 -6.26
CA LYS A 61 9.91 -3.12 -7.23
C LYS A 61 8.79 -3.51 -8.18
N LYS A 62 8.66 -4.79 -8.54
CA LYS A 62 7.57 -5.28 -9.42
C LYS A 62 6.21 -5.24 -8.72
N LEU A 63 6.19 -5.37 -7.39
CA LEU A 63 4.96 -5.36 -6.60
C LEU A 63 4.38 -3.96 -6.37
N LEU A 64 5.10 -2.90 -6.74
CA LEU A 64 4.63 -1.53 -6.60
C LEU A 64 3.32 -1.29 -7.39
N PRO A 65 2.44 -0.42 -6.88
CA PRO A 65 1.12 -0.20 -7.48
C PRO A 65 1.16 0.29 -8.93
N TYR A 66 2.24 0.98 -9.35
CA TYR A 66 2.46 1.39 -10.74
C TYR A 66 2.57 0.22 -11.72
N ASN A 67 3.08 -0.92 -11.26
CA ASN A 67 3.30 -2.11 -12.06
C ASN A 67 2.11 -3.07 -12.03
N TYR A 68 1.04 -2.73 -11.29
CA TYR A 68 -0.11 -3.59 -11.07
C TYR A 68 -0.74 -4.13 -12.37
N LYS A 69 -0.87 -3.28 -13.40
CA LYS A 69 -1.40 -3.72 -14.69
C LYS A 69 -0.49 -4.76 -15.34
N ASN A 70 0.83 -4.59 -15.28
CA ASN A 70 1.76 -5.52 -15.91
C ASN A 70 1.87 -6.86 -15.18
N PHE A 71 1.47 -6.91 -13.90
CA PHE A 71 1.69 -8.07 -13.03
C PHE A 71 0.40 -8.87 -12.73
N PHE A 72 -0.77 -8.22 -12.81
CA PHE A 72 -2.06 -8.82 -12.46
C PHE A 72 -3.11 -8.69 -13.57
N SER A 73 -2.76 -8.13 -14.74
CA SER A 73 -3.61 -8.25 -15.95
C SER A 73 -3.14 -9.41 -16.82
N GLU A 74 -3.47 -10.62 -16.36
CA GLU A 74 -3.62 -11.82 -17.20
C GLU A 74 -5.04 -12.37 -17.01
#